data_AF-A0A071LQ60-F1
#
_entry.id   AF-A0A071LQ60-F1
#
_cell.length_a   1.000
_cell.length_b   1.000
_cell.length_c   1.000
_cell.angle_alpha   90.00
_cell.angle_beta   90.00
_cell.angle_gamma   90.00
#
_symmetry.space_group_name_H-M   'P 1'
#
loop_
_entity.id
_entity.type
_entity.pdbx_description
1 polymer ?
#
loop_
_entity_poly.entity_id
_entity_poly.type
_entity_poly.pdbx_seq_one_letter_code
_entity_poly.pdbx_strand_id
1 'polypeptide(L)'
;MKITQLGEAPDYRFSLANERTFLAWIRTALGFLAAGVGLDQLAPDLATPLVREILSLFLCLFAGGLAVYSYIRWLRNEKAMRLKQDLPYTGSLKLISLVMVAVVVIAMVMMVYA
;
A
#
# COMPACT_ATOMS: atom_id res chain seq x y z
N MET A 1 3.45 14.42 -16.43
CA MET A 1 2.39 13.48 -16.87
C MET A 1 1.12 14.30 -17.12
N LYS A 2 0.73 14.53 -18.39
CA LYS A 2 -0.38 15.44 -18.81
C LYS A 2 -1.76 14.81 -18.55
N ILE A 3 -2.15 14.64 -17.28
CA ILE A 3 -3.52 14.23 -16.93
C ILE A 3 -4.53 15.39 -17.02
N THR A 4 -4.06 16.63 -17.04
CA THR A 4 -4.89 17.84 -17.21
C THR A 4 -5.45 18.03 -18.62
N GLN A 5 -5.01 17.27 -19.63
CA GLN A 5 -5.44 17.44 -21.04
C GLN A 5 -6.29 16.29 -21.60
N LEU A 6 -6.70 15.31 -20.77
CA LEU A 6 -7.58 14.22 -21.21
C LEU A 6 -8.99 14.37 -20.63
N GLY A 7 -9.98 14.53 -21.52
CA GLY A 7 -11.41 14.43 -21.23
C GLY A 7 -12.05 15.65 -20.55
N GLU A 8 -13.35 15.56 -20.29
CA GLU A 8 -14.06 16.51 -19.43
C GLU A 8 -13.56 16.38 -17.99
N ALA A 9 -13.54 17.50 -17.26
CA ALA A 9 -13.20 17.49 -15.84
C ALA A 9 -14.20 16.55 -15.11
N PRO A 10 -13.72 15.51 -14.40
CA PRO A 10 -14.60 14.63 -13.66
C PRO A 10 -15.28 15.41 -12.54
N ASP A 11 -16.53 15.06 -12.23
CA ASP A 11 -17.26 15.69 -11.13
C ASP A 11 -16.43 15.63 -9.84
N TYR A 12 -16.24 16.79 -9.23
CA TYR A 12 -15.39 17.04 -8.07
C TYR A 12 -15.68 16.06 -6.93
N ARG A 13 -16.94 15.63 -6.76
CA ARG A 13 -17.33 14.69 -5.71
C ARG A 13 -16.67 13.31 -5.87
N PHE A 14 -16.54 12.81 -7.10
CA PHE A 14 -15.92 11.51 -7.37
C PHE A 14 -14.39 11.59 -7.28
N SER A 15 -13.81 12.70 -7.70
CA SER A 15 -12.37 12.97 -7.51
C SER A 15 -12.01 13.02 -6.01
N LEU A 16 -12.78 13.76 -5.19
CA LEU A 16 -12.60 13.81 -3.74
C LEU A 16 -12.77 12.43 -3.07
N ALA A 17 -13.72 11.62 -3.54
CA ALA A 17 -13.88 10.25 -3.05
C ALA A 17 -12.64 9.39 -3.34
N ASN A 18 -12.09 9.47 -4.56
CA ASN A 18 -10.88 8.75 -4.96
C ASN A 18 -9.67 9.18 -4.13
N GLU A 19 -9.50 10.49 -3.90
CA GLU A 19 -8.46 11.05 -3.02
C GLU A 19 -8.57 10.53 -1.58
N ARG A 20 -9.78 10.50 -0.99
CA ARG A 20 -9.96 9.95 0.37
C ARG A 20 -9.49 8.51 0.47
N THR A 21 -9.82 7.68 -0.53
CA THR A 21 -9.31 6.32 -0.56
C THR A 21 -7.79 6.28 -0.72
N PHE A 22 -7.20 7.11 -1.57
CA PHE A 22 -5.74 7.21 -1.71
C PHE A 22 -5.07 7.57 -0.37
N LEU A 23 -5.59 8.57 0.33
CA LEU A 23 -5.10 8.97 1.65
C LEU A 23 -5.25 7.85 2.69
N ALA A 24 -6.33 7.06 2.63
CA ALA A 24 -6.49 5.88 3.48
C ALA A 24 -5.40 4.82 3.21
N TRP A 25 -5.03 4.58 1.95
CA TRP A 25 -3.92 3.69 1.60
C TRP A 25 -2.56 4.23 2.06
N ILE A 26 -2.30 5.53 1.89
CA ILE A 26 -1.08 6.16 2.39
C ILE A 26 -0.98 6.02 3.92
N ARG A 27 -2.09 6.17 4.65
CA ARG A 27 -2.11 5.94 6.09
C ARG A 27 -1.69 4.52 6.45
N THR A 28 -2.21 3.51 5.74
CA THR A 28 -1.80 2.11 5.99
C THR A 28 -0.33 1.88 5.67
N ALA A 29 0.19 2.46 4.58
CA ALA A 29 1.60 2.37 4.22
C ALA A 29 2.50 2.99 5.30
N LEU A 30 2.13 4.17 5.81
CA LEU A 30 2.85 4.82 6.91
C LEU A 30 2.81 4.00 8.21
N GLY A 31 1.69 3.31 8.49
CA GLY A 31 1.58 2.39 9.62
C GLY A 31 2.58 1.23 9.51
N PHE A 32 2.70 0.61 8.33
CA PHE A 32 3.70 -0.45 8.10
C PHE A 32 5.13 0.05 8.16
N LEU A 33 5.40 1.25 7.65
CA LEU A 33 6.72 1.88 7.74
C LEU A 33 7.10 2.13 9.21
N ALA A 34 6.19 2.71 9.99
CA ALA A 34 6.39 2.96 11.41
C ALA A 34 6.58 1.64 12.19
N ALA A 35 5.84 0.59 11.84
CA ALA A 35 6.01 -0.74 12.43
C ALA A 35 7.38 -1.34 12.12
N GLY A 36 7.87 -1.24 10.86
CA GLY A 36 9.20 -1.73 10.49
C GLY A 36 10.32 -1.00 11.24
N VAL A 37 10.30 0.33 11.22
CA VAL A 37 11.28 1.16 11.94
C VAL A 37 11.19 0.95 13.45
N GLY A 38 9.97 0.85 13.99
CA GLY A 38 9.75 0.60 15.41
C GLY A 38 10.24 -0.78 15.84
N LEU A 39 10.09 -1.80 15.00
CA LEU A 39 10.57 -3.14 15.29
C LEU A 39 12.11 -3.19 15.34
N ASP A 40 12.80 -2.41 14.53
CA ASP A 40 14.26 -2.35 14.60
C ASP A 40 14.77 -1.57 15.83
N GLN A 41 14.11 -0.47 16.20
CA GLN A 41 14.59 0.42 17.28
C GLN A 41 14.07 0.09 18.69
N LEU A 42 12.80 -0.32 18.82
CA LEU A 42 12.13 -0.48 20.13
C LEU A 42 12.13 -1.94 20.62
N ALA A 43 12.52 -2.88 19.77
CA ALA A 43 12.33 -4.31 19.98
C ALA A 43 13.63 -5.11 19.75
N PRO A 44 14.75 -4.76 20.41
CA PRO A 44 16.02 -5.41 20.13
C PRO A 44 16.06 -6.90 20.51
N ASP A 45 15.29 -7.31 21.53
CA ASP A 45 15.26 -8.67 22.08
C ASP A 45 14.19 -9.58 21.46
N LEU A 46 13.41 -9.09 20.49
CA LEU A 46 12.22 -9.79 19.97
C LEU A 46 12.53 -10.94 18.99
N ALA A 47 13.78 -11.05 18.51
CA ALA A 47 14.27 -12.14 17.67
C ALA A 47 15.81 -12.09 17.55
N THR A 48 16.40 -13.06 16.84
CA THR A 48 17.79 -12.96 16.38
C THR A 48 18.01 -11.68 15.56
N PRO A 49 19.19 -11.01 15.67
CA PRO A 49 19.44 -9.74 14.99
C PRO A 49 19.18 -9.78 13.48
N LEU A 50 19.53 -10.89 12.84
CA LEU A 50 19.33 -11.12 11.40
C LEU A 50 17.85 -11.15 11.01
N VAL A 51 17.01 -11.83 11.81
CA VAL A 51 15.57 -11.97 11.53
C VAL A 51 14.87 -10.63 11.70
N ARG A 52 15.24 -9.86 12.72
CA ARG A 52 14.71 -8.51 12.97
C ARG A 52 15.00 -7.57 11.82
N GLU A 53 16.23 -7.56 11.33
CA GLU A 53 16.67 -6.72 10.21
C GLU A 53 15.91 -7.07 8.92
N ILE A 54 15.82 -8.37 8.59
CA ILE A 54 15.07 -8.83 7.41
C ILE A 54 13.58 -8.44 7.51
N LEU A 55 12.97 -8.61 8.68
CA LEU A 55 11.57 -8.28 8.91
C LEU A 55 11.31 -6.77 8.79
N SER A 56 12.17 -5.94 9.39
CA SER A 56 12.10 -4.48 9.29
C SER A 56 12.23 -4.02 7.84
N LEU A 57 13.24 -4.52 7.12
CA LEU A 57 13.46 -4.21 5.71
C LEU A 57 12.24 -4.61 4.86
N PHE A 58 11.69 -5.79 5.10
CA PHE A 58 10.52 -6.29 4.39
C PHE A 58 9.27 -5.41 4.64
N LEU A 59 9.02 -5.01 5.89
CA LEU A 59 7.92 -4.09 6.23
C LEU A 59 8.09 -2.72 5.54
N CYS A 60 9.31 -2.21 5.47
CA CYS A 60 9.62 -0.95 4.79
C CYS A 60 9.39 -1.05 3.27
N LEU A 61 9.84 -2.14 2.64
CA LEU A 61 9.60 -2.40 1.22
C LEU A 61 8.12 -2.57 0.92
N PHE A 62 7.38 -3.27 1.78
CA PHE A 62 5.94 -3.45 1.65
C PHE A 62 5.18 -2.13 1.78
N ALA A 63 5.57 -1.27 2.73
CA ALA A 63 5.03 0.08 2.85
C ALA A 63 5.26 0.91 1.57
N GLY A 64 6.47 0.89 1.01
CA GLY A 64 6.79 1.54 -0.26
C GLY A 64 5.93 1.00 -1.42
N GLY A 65 5.78 -0.32 -1.50
CA GLY A 65 4.94 -0.99 -2.49
C GLY A 65 3.47 -0.57 -2.39
N LEU A 66 2.91 -0.51 -1.18
CA LEU A 66 1.55 -0.02 -0.93
C LEU A 66 1.37 1.44 -1.37
N ALA A 67 2.35 2.31 -1.09
CA ALA A 67 2.32 3.71 -1.50
C ALA A 67 2.30 3.83 -3.03
N VAL A 68 3.19 3.14 -3.74
CA VAL A 68 3.23 3.14 -5.22
C VAL A 68 1.94 2.59 -5.80
N TYR A 69 1.45 1.47 -5.27
CA TYR A 69 0.20 0.86 -5.73
C TYR A 69 -1.00 1.81 -5.55
N SER A 70 -1.07 2.51 -4.41
CA SER A 70 -2.15 3.47 -4.14
C SER A 70 -2.17 4.60 -5.17
N TYR A 71 -0.99 5.07 -5.58
CA TYR A 71 -0.83 6.12 -6.58
C TYR A 71 -1.24 5.64 -7.99
N ILE A 72 -0.80 4.44 -8.39
CA ILE A 72 -1.19 3.84 -9.68
C ILE A 72 -2.72 3.63 -9.73
N ARG A 73 -3.31 3.16 -8.63
CA ARG A 73 -4.76 2.97 -8.52
C ARG A 73 -5.52 4.30 -8.65
N TRP A 74 -5.04 5.33 -7.96
CA TRP A 74 -5.62 6.68 -8.04
C TRP A 74 -5.57 7.21 -9.48
N LEU A 75 -4.43 7.11 -10.16
CA LEU A 75 -4.28 7.52 -11.57
C LEU A 75 -5.19 6.77 -12.53
N ARG A 76 -5.34 5.44 -12.36
CA ARG A 76 -6.21 4.61 -13.20
C ARG A 76 -7.68 5.00 -13.05
N ASN A 77 -8.12 5.26 -11.82
CA ASN A 77 -9.48 5.71 -11.54
C ASN A 77 -9.73 7.11 -12.10
N GLU A 78 -8.79 8.04 -11.88
CA GLU A 78 -8.88 9.42 -12.40
C GLU A 78 -8.97 9.45 -13.93
N LYS A 79 -8.19 8.59 -14.61
CA LYS A 79 -8.24 8.44 -16.07
C LYS A 79 -9.58 7.86 -16.56
N ALA A 80 -10.11 6.84 -15.89
CA ALA A 80 -11.39 6.23 -16.28
C ALA A 80 -12.56 7.22 -16.08
N MET A 81 -12.57 7.97 -14.98
CA MET A 81 -13.56 9.01 -14.70
C MET A 81 -13.55 10.13 -15.76
N ARG A 82 -12.37 10.58 -16.18
CA ARG A 82 -12.21 11.57 -17.27
C ARG A 82 -12.71 11.09 -18.63
N LEU A 83 -12.63 9.78 -18.88
CA LEU A 83 -13.05 9.15 -20.14
C LEU A 83 -14.51 8.68 -20.13
N LYS A 84 -15.28 8.94 -19.05
CA LYS A 84 -16.64 8.40 -18.82
C LYS A 84 -16.74 6.88 -19.05
N GLN A 85 -15.66 6.16 -18.74
CA GLN A 85 -15.61 4.69 -18.81
C GLN A 85 -16.03 4.07 -17.48
N ASP A 86 -16.54 2.85 -17.52
CA ASP A 86 -16.82 2.07 -16.32
C ASP A 86 -15.58 2.00 -15.43
N LEU A 87 -15.77 2.21 -14.12
CA LEU A 87 -14.64 2.13 -13.19
C LEU A 87 -14.07 0.70 -13.23
N PRO A 88 -12.76 0.54 -13.45
CA PRO A 88 -12.15 -0.77 -13.54
C PRO A 88 -12.38 -1.55 -12.24
N TYR A 89 -13.02 -2.72 -12.35
CA TYR A 89 -13.32 -3.59 -11.22
C TYR A 89 -12.02 -3.92 -10.46
N THR A 90 -12.03 -3.64 -9.16
CA THR A 90 -10.86 -3.73 -8.27
C THR A 90 -10.52 -5.19 -7.91
N GLY A 91 -10.13 -6.00 -8.90
CA GLY A 91 -9.53 -7.32 -8.67
C GLY A 91 -8.26 -7.28 -7.82
N SER A 92 -7.67 -6.09 -7.70
CA SER A 92 -6.53 -5.80 -6.84
C SER A 92 -6.84 -5.88 -5.33
N LEU A 93 -8.10 -5.86 -4.91
CA LEU A 93 -8.45 -6.11 -3.50
C LEU A 93 -8.01 -7.53 -3.08
N LYS A 94 -8.26 -8.53 -3.93
CA LYS A 94 -7.84 -9.92 -3.70
C LYS A 94 -6.32 -10.05 -3.63
N LEU A 95 -5.62 -9.34 -4.52
CA LEU A 95 -4.15 -9.34 -4.55
C LEU A 95 -3.58 -8.75 -3.24
N ILE A 96 -4.11 -7.63 -2.77
CA ILE A 96 -3.62 -7.01 -1.52
C ILE A 96 -3.91 -7.87 -0.32
N SER A 97 -5.11 -8.47 -0.23
CA SER A 97 -5.44 -9.41 0.84
C SER A 97 -4.49 -10.60 0.84
N LEU A 98 -4.19 -11.17 -0.33
CA LEU A 98 -3.23 -12.27 -0.47
C LEU A 98 -1.82 -11.86 -0.02
N VAL A 99 -1.35 -10.69 -0.47
CA VAL A 99 -0.01 -10.20 -0.09
C VAL A 99 0.05 -9.91 1.42
N MET A 100 -0.99 -9.34 2.02
CA MET A 100 -1.05 -9.16 3.48
C MET A 100 -0.98 -10.49 4.23
N VAL A 101 -1.71 -11.51 3.79
CA VAL A 101 -1.63 -12.85 4.39
C VAL A 101 -0.22 -13.42 4.24
N ALA A 102 0.39 -13.28 3.06
CA ALA A 102 1.77 -13.74 2.84
C ALA A 102 2.77 -13.01 3.75
N VAL A 103 2.64 -11.69 3.94
CA VAL A 103 3.46 -10.89 4.86
C VAL A 103 3.35 -11.41 6.29
N VAL A 104 2.12 -11.67 6.77
CA VAL A 104 1.89 -12.21 8.12
C VAL A 104 2.46 -13.62 8.27
N VAL A 105 2.26 -14.49 7.28
CA VAL A 105 2.78 -15.86 7.31
C VAL A 105 4.31 -15.87 7.31
N ILE A 106 4.95 -15.06 6.46
CA ILE A 106 6.42 -14.93 6.42
C ILE A 106 6.93 -14.43 7.77
N ALA A 107 6.30 -13.40 8.34
CA ALA A 107 6.68 -12.89 9.66
C ALA A 107 6.55 -13.95 10.76
N MET A 108 5.44 -14.71 10.77
CA MET A 108 5.21 -15.79 11.74
C MET A 108 6.22 -16.94 11.58
N VAL A 109 6.50 -17.37 10.35
CA VAL A 109 7.51 -18.39 10.06
C VAL A 109 8.87 -17.92 10.55
N MET A 110 9.27 -16.71 10.16
CA MET A 110 10.55 -16.13 10.60
C MET A 110 10.65 -16.07 12.12
N MET A 111 9.57 -15.72 12.84
CA MET A 111 9.56 -15.68 14.30
C MET A 111 9.65 -17.06 14.97
N VAL A 112 9.02 -18.09 14.40
CA VAL A 112 9.03 -19.46 14.97
C VAL A 112 10.37 -20.17 14.75
N TYR A 113 11.07 -19.85 13.67
CA TYR A 113 12.37 -20.45 13.33
C TYR A 113 13.58 -19.59 13.77
N ALA A 114 13.34 -18.42 14.40
CA ALA A 114 14.37 -17.54 14.99
C ALA A 114 14.72 -17.95 16.42
#